data_AF-A0A7W0GSL4-F1
#
_entry.id   AF-A0A7W0GSL4-F1
#
_cell.length_a   1.000
_cell.length_b   1.000
_cell.length_c   1.000
_cell.angle_alpha   90.00
_cell.angle_beta   90.00
_cell.angle_gamma   90.00
#
_symmetry.space_group_name_H-M   'P 1'
#
loop_
_entity.id
_entity.type
_entity.pdbx_description
1 polymer ?
#
loop_
_entity_poly.entity_id
_entity_poly.type
_entity_poly.pdbx_seq_one_letter_code
_entity_poly.pdbx_strand_id
1 'polypeptide(L)' 'MKTPNTDLENALDEIQAPEIDSKYRLIILAAKRSKQLQRGARPRIEIDPVKHKPTRIALEEVMRGKVNFKINDEDNE' A
#
# COMPACT_ATOMS: atom_id res chain seq x y z
N MET A 1 25.64 -14.33 9.21
CA MET A 1 24.32 -13.94 9.75
C MET A 1 23.55 -13.24 8.63
N LYS A 2 22.50 -13.85 8.07
CA LYS A 2 21.60 -13.13 7.16
C LYS A 2 20.77 -12.18 8.03
N THR A 3 20.85 -10.89 7.74
CA THR A 3 20.03 -9.87 8.40
C THR A 3 18.54 -10.21 8.25
N PRO A 4 17.74 -10.11 9.31
CA PRO A 4 16.31 -10.46 9.27
C PRO A 4 15.45 -9.56 8.37
N ASN A 5 16.04 -8.52 7.75
CA ASN A 5 15.34 -7.59 6.86
C ASN A 5 15.33 -8.04 5.39
N THR A 6 16.18 -8.99 5.00
CA THR A 6 16.35 -9.37 3.58
C THR A 6 15.09 -10.02 3.00
N ASP A 7 14.34 -10.78 3.81
CA ASP A 7 13.09 -11.42 3.35
C ASP A 7 11.97 -10.40 3.12
N LEU A 8 11.98 -9.30 3.87
CA LEU A 8 11.00 -8.21 3.74
C LEU A 8 11.33 -7.32 2.53
N GLU A 9 12.62 -7.05 2.29
CA GLU A 9 13.09 -6.30 1.13
C GLU A 9 12.78 -7.03 -0.18
N ASN A 10 13.04 -8.34 -0.23
CA ASN A 10 12.74 -9.19 -1.40
C ASN A 10 11.22 -9.23 -1.70
N ALA A 11 10.38 -9.38 -0.67
CA ALA A 11 8.92 -9.37 -0.84
C ALA A 11 8.39 -8.02 -1.35
N LEU A 12 9.09 -6.91 -1.09
CA LEU A 12 8.74 -5.58 -1.60
C LEU A 12 9.24 -5.37 -3.04
N ASP A 13 10.34 -6.00 -3.44
CA ASP A 13 10.86 -5.95 -4.82
C ASP A 13 9.96 -6.71 -5.81
N GLU A 14 9.28 -7.77 -5.36
CA GLU A 14 8.29 -8.49 -6.18
C GLU A 14 6.98 -7.70 -6.37
N ILE A 15 6.73 -6.66 -5.56
CA ILE A 15 5.53 -5.82 -5.65
C ILE A 15 5.72 -4.78 -6.76
N GLN A 16 5.51 -5.21 -8.00
CA GLN A 16 5.48 -4.34 -9.16
C GLN A 16 4.08 -3.72 -9.32
N ALA A 17 3.80 -2.68 -8.53
CA ALA A 17 2.62 -1.85 -8.73
C ALA A 17 2.89 -0.90 -9.92
N PRO A 18 2.17 -1.02 -11.05
CA PRO A 18 2.55 -0.36 -12.31
C PRO A 18 2.52 1.17 -12.26
N GLU A 19 1.91 1.76 -11.24
CA GLU A 19 1.73 3.23 -11.10
C GLU A 19 2.57 3.85 -9.98
N ILE A 20 3.29 3.04 -9.17
CA ILE A 20 4.05 3.53 -8.02
C ILE A 20 5.54 3.24 -8.23
N ASP A 21 6.27 4.30 -8.55
CA ASP A 21 7.71 4.37 -8.73
C ASP A 21 8.55 4.09 -7.47
N SER A 22 7.99 4.31 -6.27
CA SER A 22 8.74 4.27 -5.01
C SER A 22 8.10 3.36 -3.97
N LYS A 23 8.92 2.44 -3.40
CA LYS A 23 8.54 1.58 -2.28
C LYS A 23 8.04 2.38 -1.07
N TYR A 24 8.66 3.52 -0.77
CA TYR A 24 8.24 4.39 0.34
C TYR A 24 6.85 4.99 0.08
N ARG A 25 6.58 5.37 -1.17
CA ARG A 25 5.27 5.88 -1.58
C ARG A 25 4.19 4.82 -1.43
N LEU A 26 4.46 3.58 -1.82
CA LEU A 26 3.56 2.44 -1.60
C LEU A 26 3.18 2.32 -0.12
N ILE A 27 4.19 2.32 0.77
CA ILE A 27 3.98 2.18 2.22
C ILE A 27 3.15 3.34 2.77
N ILE A 28 3.49 4.58 2.41
CA ILE A 28 2.77 5.78 2.87
C ILE A 28 1.31 5.75 2.39
N LEU A 29 1.08 5.38 1.12
CA LEU A 29 -0.25 5.36 0.54
C LEU A 29 -1.11 4.26 1.17
N ALA A 30 -0.57 3.05 1.33
CA ALA A 30 -1.22 1.95 2.03
C ALA A 30 -1.51 2.30 3.50
N ALA A 31 -0.59 2.97 4.20
CA ALA A 31 -0.81 3.42 5.58
C ALA A 31 -1.93 4.46 5.69
N LYS A 32 -1.92 5.48 4.81
CA LYS A 32 -2.99 6.49 4.74
C LYS A 32 -4.34 5.85 4.44
N ARG A 33 -4.39 4.92 3.48
CA ARG A 33 -5.61 4.20 3.11
C ARG A 33 -6.11 3.28 4.22
N SER A 34 -5.22 2.55 4.89
CA SER A 34 -5.55 1.71 6.05
C SER A 34 -6.23 2.51 7.16
N LYS A 35 -5.76 3.73 7.44
CA LYS A 35 -6.42 4.64 8.41
C LYS A 35 -7.84 5.01 7.99
N GLN A 36 -8.10 5.20 6.69
CA GLN A 36 -9.46 5.46 6.20
C GLN A 36 -10.37 4.25 6.44
N LEU A 37 -9.89 3.04 6.11
CA LEU A 37 -10.63 1.80 6.34
C LEU A 37 -10.94 1.58 7.82
N GLN A 38 -9.98 1.85 8.71
CA GLN A 38 -10.19 1.79 10.17
C GLN A 38 -11.23 2.81 10.66
N ARG A 39 -11.40 3.94 9.97
CA ARG A 39 -12.44 4.95 10.25
C ARG A 39 -13.80 4.60 9.63
N GLY A 40 -13.95 3.41 9.04
CA GLY A 40 -15.21 2.96 8.43
C GLY A 40 -15.37 3.30 6.95
N ALA A 41 -14.30 3.73 6.26
CA ALA A 41 -14.36 3.87 4.81
C ALA A 41 -14.62 2.50 4.16
N ARG A 42 -15.44 2.49 3.11
CA ARG A 42 -15.73 1.27 2.36
C ARG A 42 -14.50 0.81 1.57
N PRO A 43 -14.19 -0.50 1.59
CA PRO A 43 -13.23 -1.07 0.67
C PRO A 43 -13.66 -0.92 -0.79
N ARG A 44 -12.68 -0.77 -1.67
CA ARG A 44 -12.83 -0.64 -3.13
C ARG A 44 -12.57 -1.96 -3.86
N ILE A 45 -12.28 -3.02 -3.11
CA ILE A 45 -12.08 -4.39 -3.58
C ILE A 45 -13.02 -5.31 -2.80
N GLU A 46 -13.29 -6.49 -3.37
CA GLU A 46 -13.98 -7.55 -2.67
C GLU A 46 -13.12 -8.04 -1.49
N ILE A 47 -13.73 -8.10 -0.31
CA ILE A 47 -13.05 -8.48 0.92
C ILE A 47 -13.17 -9.99 1.06
N ASP A 48 -12.03 -10.68 1.06
CA ASP A 48 -11.98 -12.07 1.51
C ASP A 48 -12.27 -12.12 3.03
N PRO A 49 -13.26 -12.91 3.48
CA PRO A 49 -13.61 -13.05 4.90
C PRO A 49 -12.44 -13.41 5.81
N VAL A 50 -11.37 -14.00 5.28
CA VAL A 50 -10.16 -14.37 6.03
C VAL A 50 -9.11 -13.25 6.00
N LYS A 51 -9.11 -12.38 4.99
CA LYS A 51 -8.13 -11.30 4.79
C LYS A 51 -8.73 -9.92 5.02
N HIS A 52 -9.50 -9.79 6.09
CA HIS A 52 -10.22 -8.57 6.44
C HIS A 52 -9.38 -7.51 7.19
N LYS A 53 -8.06 -7.70 7.35
CA LYS A 53 -7.21 -6.71 8.05
C LYS A 53 -7.11 -5.42 7.21
N PRO A 54 -7.38 -4.23 7.78
CA PRO A 54 -7.38 -2.97 7.04
C PRO A 54 -6.08 -2.67 6.30
N THR A 55 -4.94 -3.03 6.89
CA THR A 55 -3.61 -2.87 6.28
C THR A 55 -3.44 -3.73 5.03
N ARG A 56 -3.98 -4.95 5.04
CA ARG A 56 -3.90 -5.87 3.90
C ARG A 56 -4.80 -5.43 2.76
N ILE A 57 -6.04 -5.05 3.10
CA ILE A 57 -6.99 -4.49 2.12
C ILE A 57 -6.40 -3.23 1.49
N ALA A 58 -5.85 -2.32 2.28
CA ALA A 58 -5.24 -1.09 1.77
C ALA A 58 -4.07 -1.36 0.82
N LEU A 59 -3.19 -2.29 1.15
CA LEU A 59 -2.06 -2.66 0.29
C LEU A 59 -2.57 -3.20 -1.05
N GLU A 60 -3.55 -4.09 -1.02
CA GLU A 60 -4.12 -4.70 -2.22
C GLU A 60 -4.89 -3.69 -3.08
N GLU A 61 -5.64 -2.77 -2.48
CA GLU A 61 -6.28 -1.67 -3.20
C GLU A 61 -5.26 -0.78 -3.91
N VAL A 62 -4.15 -0.47 -3.23
CA VAL A 62 -3.08 0.35 -3.81
C VAL A 62 -2.39 -0.39 -4.96
N MET A 63 -2.05 -1.67 -4.77
CA MET A 63 -1.42 -2.49 -5.82
C MET A 63 -2.30 -2.68 -7.05
N ARG A 64 -3.62 -2.75 -6.86
CA ARG A 64 -4.61 -2.85 -7.95
C ARG A 64 -4.97 -1.49 -8.59
N GLY A 65 -4.30 -0.40 -8.20
CA GLY A 65 -4.58 0.95 -8.71
C GLY A 65 -5.98 1.47 -8.34
N LYS A 66 -6.60 0.93 -7.27
CA LYS A 66 -7.94 1.33 -6.82
C LYS A 66 -7.89 2.54 -5.89
N VAL A 67 -6.71 2.98 -5.46
CA VAL A 67 -6.52 4.19 -4.64
C VAL A 67 -5.99 5.31 -5.51
N ASN A 68 -6.82 6.32 -5.74
CA ASN A 68 -6.40 7.53 -6.45
C ASN A 68 -5.55 8.40 -5.53
N PHE A 69 -4.42 8.88 -6.04
CA PHE A 69 -3.56 9.85 -5.38
C PHE A 69 -3.05 10.87 -6.40
N LYS A 70 -2.65 12.04 -5.90
CA LYS A 70 -1.97 13.06 -6.68
C LYS A 70 -0.62 13.31 -6.03
N ILE A 71 0.40 13.46 -6.86
CA ILE A 71 1.72 13.90 -6.44
C ILE A 71 1.71 15.41 -6.67
N ASN A 72 1.84 16.16 -5.59
CA ASN A 72 2.11 17.59 -5.71
C ASN A 72 3.64 17.69 -5.71
N ASP A 73 4.23 18.18 -6.78
CA ASP A 73 5.69 18.37 -6.88
C ASP A 73 6.17 19.63 -6.10
N GLU A 74 5.27 20.29 -5.37
CA GLU A 74 5.48 21.60 -4.74
C GLU A 74 6.34 21.59 -3.45
N ASP A 75 6.81 20.42 -2.99
CA ASP A 75 7.64 20.30 -1.77
C ASP A 75 9.17 20.21 -2.07
N ASN A 76 9.61 20.42 -3.32
CA ASN A 76 11.04 20.44 -3.72
C ASN A 76 11.56 21.87 -3.98
N GLU A 77 11.29 22.81 -3.08
CA GLU A 77 11.91 24.15 -3.09
C GLU A 77 12.50 24.51 -1.72
#